data_AF-J9ESZ5-F1
#
_entry.id   AF-J9ESZ5-F1
#
_cell.length_a   1.000
_cell.length_b   1.000
_cell.length_c   1.000
_cell.angle_alpha   90.00
_cell.angle_beta   90.00
_cell.angle_gamma   90.00
#
_symmetry.space_group_name_H-M   'P 1'
#
loop_
_entity.id
_entity.type
_entity.pdbx_description
1 polymer ?
#
loop_
_entity_poly.entity_id
_entity_poly.type
_entity_poly.pdbx_seq_one_letter_code
_entity_poly.pdbx_strand_id
1 'polypeptide(L)'
;MLLELIQMYETEQAEQYKTSISKEKASDLIVLLEILINALDKRSRPVNLLTGEPELIENRSHIIVTACNMFLSVMRYDFFKLPVLRKNFYRFLKCSTEMAPECIAKLSEENFILIVDYLRRGLQSESEKDNLLSSIKDCFEQEPTFTICLNAMWQEDAQSLATSAALYSLSCCDEDACKTYIKNLLSREVNHPHRTLLRTAFRRLMTDIPGKRLEKSEQRNFHDRLKHFLIETKGLLVIE
;
A
#
# COMPACT_ATOMS: atom_id res chain seq x y z
N MET A 1 -16.04 -15.99 -12.52
CA MET A 1 -14.87 -16.52 -13.26
C MET A 1 -13.53 -16.06 -12.72
N LEU A 2 -13.15 -14.77 -12.79
CA LEU A 2 -11.80 -14.33 -12.36
C LEU A 2 -11.55 -14.52 -10.84
N LEU A 3 -12.56 -14.21 -10.02
CA LEU A 3 -12.51 -14.38 -8.57
C LEU A 3 -12.40 -15.86 -8.16
N GLU A 4 -13.16 -16.72 -8.83
CA GLU A 4 -13.12 -18.18 -8.60
C GLU A 4 -11.76 -18.77 -8.99
N LEU A 5 -11.14 -18.25 -10.06
CA LEU A 5 -9.79 -18.66 -10.47
C LEU A 5 -8.74 -18.24 -9.45
N ILE A 6 -8.86 -17.04 -8.86
CA ILE A 6 -7.98 -16.57 -7.77
C ILE A 6 -8.15 -17.46 -6.53
N GLN A 7 -9.39 -17.74 -6.13
CA GLN A 7 -9.71 -18.54 -4.95
C GLN A 7 -9.28 -20.01 -5.10
N MET A 8 -9.47 -20.61 -6.27
CA MET A 8 -8.95 -21.95 -6.56
C MET A 8 -7.43 -21.98 -6.54
N TYR A 9 -6.77 -20.99 -7.15
CA TYR A 9 -5.31 -20.91 -7.14
C TYR A 9 -4.76 -20.76 -5.71
N GLU A 10 -5.36 -19.91 -4.88
CA GLU A 10 -4.99 -19.77 -3.46
C GLU A 10 -5.09 -21.12 -2.72
N THR A 11 -6.21 -21.83 -2.90
CA THR A 11 -6.51 -23.08 -2.18
C THR A 11 -5.59 -24.22 -2.63
N GLU A 12 -5.34 -24.38 -3.93
CA GLU A 12 -4.50 -25.46 -4.46
C GLU A 12 -3.00 -25.22 -4.22
N GLN A 13 -2.58 -23.95 -4.15
CA GLN A 13 -1.17 -23.59 -4.13
C GLN A 13 -0.63 -23.21 -2.75
N ALA A 14 -1.48 -22.91 -1.76
CA ALA A 14 -1.06 -22.56 -0.41
C ALA A 14 -0.16 -23.62 0.28
N GLU A 15 -0.33 -24.90 -0.04
CA GLU A 15 0.57 -25.96 0.45
C GLU A 15 1.85 -26.10 -0.38
N GLN A 16 1.77 -25.96 -1.70
CA GLN A 16 2.90 -26.16 -2.60
C GLN A 16 3.95 -25.04 -2.50
N TYR A 17 3.57 -23.81 -2.17
CA TYR A 17 4.51 -22.68 -2.06
C TYR A 17 5.31 -22.64 -0.74
N LYS A 18 5.00 -23.49 0.23
CA LYS A 18 5.75 -23.57 1.50
C LYS A 18 7.12 -24.25 1.37
N THR A 19 7.31 -25.12 0.39
CA THR A 19 8.41 -26.10 0.37
C THR A 19 9.60 -25.76 -0.55
N SER A 20 9.41 -24.98 -1.62
CA SER A 20 10.54 -24.43 -2.42
C SER A 20 10.09 -23.48 -3.55
N ILE A 21 10.98 -22.54 -3.90
CA ILE A 21 10.84 -21.61 -5.04
C ILE A 21 11.22 -22.36 -6.32
N SER A 22 10.27 -22.63 -7.21
CA SER A 22 10.56 -23.12 -8.58
C SER A 22 10.38 -22.01 -9.61
N LYS A 23 11.11 -22.07 -10.72
CA LYS A 23 10.94 -21.14 -11.85
C LYS A 23 9.53 -21.21 -12.44
N GLU A 24 8.91 -22.39 -12.44
CA GLU A 24 7.55 -22.62 -12.93
C GLU A 24 6.53 -21.85 -12.08
N LYS A 25 6.65 -21.92 -10.74
CA LYS A 25 5.80 -21.14 -9.82
C LYS A 25 5.88 -19.63 -10.05
N ALA A 26 7.09 -19.12 -10.26
CA ALA A 26 7.26 -17.70 -10.58
C ALA A 26 6.65 -17.33 -11.93
N SER A 27 6.70 -18.24 -12.92
CA SER A 27 6.07 -18.06 -14.23
C SER A 27 4.55 -17.97 -14.12
N ASP A 28 3.94 -18.86 -13.34
CA ASP A 28 2.48 -18.87 -13.16
C ASP A 28 1.98 -17.59 -12.49
N LEU A 29 2.69 -17.12 -11.45
CA LEU A 29 2.38 -15.85 -10.79
C LEU A 29 2.55 -14.65 -11.73
N ILE A 30 3.56 -14.66 -12.60
CA ILE A 30 3.75 -13.62 -13.61
C ILE A 30 2.55 -13.58 -14.57
N VAL A 31 2.14 -14.74 -15.10
CA VAL A 31 1.01 -14.84 -16.02
C VAL A 31 -0.27 -14.36 -15.37
N LEU A 32 -0.52 -14.75 -14.11
CA LEU A 32 -1.69 -14.30 -13.38
C LEU A 32 -1.69 -12.78 -13.15
N LEU A 33 -0.55 -12.20 -12.79
CA LEU A 33 -0.40 -10.75 -12.66
C LEU A 33 -0.70 -10.03 -13.98
N GLU A 34 -0.22 -10.56 -15.10
CA GLU A 34 -0.48 -9.97 -16.43
C GLU A 34 -1.95 -10.05 -16.83
N ILE A 35 -2.62 -11.18 -16.54
CA ILE A 35 -4.07 -11.32 -16.73
C ILE A 35 -4.82 -10.29 -15.89
N LEU A 36 -4.45 -10.12 -14.62
CA LEU A 36 -5.11 -9.17 -13.71
C LEU A 36 -4.89 -7.72 -14.13
N ILE A 37 -3.66 -7.35 -14.51
CA ILE A 37 -3.37 -6.00 -15.03
C ILE A 37 -4.23 -5.72 -16.27
N ASN A 38 -4.30 -6.68 -17.20
CA ASN A 38 -5.09 -6.51 -18.42
C ASN A 38 -6.59 -6.50 -18.14
N ALA A 39 -7.08 -7.29 -17.19
CA ALA A 39 -8.50 -7.31 -16.83
C ALA A 39 -8.94 -6.04 -16.09
N LEU A 40 -8.05 -5.44 -15.29
CA LEU A 40 -8.35 -4.27 -14.48
C LEU A 40 -8.14 -2.93 -15.23
N ASP A 41 -7.34 -2.90 -16.29
CA ASP A 41 -7.07 -1.68 -17.07
C ASP A 41 -8.38 -0.97 -17.50
N LYS A 42 -8.43 0.37 -17.39
CA LYS A 42 -9.57 1.18 -17.85
C LYS A 42 -9.77 1.09 -19.36
N ARG A 43 -8.69 0.78 -20.08
CA ARG A 43 -8.70 0.68 -21.56
C ARG A 43 -9.17 -0.67 -22.04
N SER A 44 -9.06 -1.71 -21.22
CA SER A 44 -9.67 -3.00 -21.53
C SER A 44 -11.17 -2.89 -21.24
N ARG A 45 -11.95 -3.12 -22.28
CA ARG A 45 -13.37 -3.44 -22.15
C ARG A 45 -13.41 -4.97 -22.17
N PRO A 46 -13.29 -5.64 -21.01
CA PRO A 46 -13.47 -7.09 -20.99
C PRO A 46 -14.83 -7.36 -21.62
N VAL A 47 -14.86 -8.20 -22.65
CA VAL A 47 -16.08 -8.52 -23.36
C VAL A 47 -16.48 -9.91 -22.89
N ASN A 48 -17.73 -10.05 -22.47
CA ASN A 48 -18.28 -11.37 -22.22
C ASN A 48 -18.27 -12.14 -23.55
N LEU A 49 -17.42 -13.16 -23.65
CA LEU A 49 -17.20 -13.89 -24.90
C LEU A 49 -18.46 -14.62 -25.40
N LEU A 50 -19.46 -14.80 -24.56
CA LEU A 50 -20.74 -15.44 -24.91
C LEU A 50 -21.77 -14.42 -25.42
N THR A 51 -21.76 -13.19 -24.90
CA THR A 51 -22.77 -12.18 -25.24
C THR A 51 -22.23 -11.05 -26.13
N GLY A 52 -20.91 -10.89 -26.25
CA GLY A 52 -20.28 -9.80 -27.00
C GLY A 52 -20.38 -8.42 -26.31
N GLU A 53 -21.01 -8.36 -25.13
CA GLU A 53 -21.22 -7.14 -24.37
C GLU A 53 -20.04 -6.85 -23.43
N PRO A 54 -19.72 -5.57 -23.15
CA PRO A 54 -18.73 -5.23 -22.15
C PRO A 54 -19.17 -5.75 -20.79
N GLU A 55 -18.36 -6.63 -20.22
CA GLU A 55 -18.56 -7.17 -18.88
C GLU A 55 -18.24 -6.07 -17.87
N LEU A 56 -19.29 -5.56 -17.22
CA LEU A 56 -19.09 -4.71 -16.05
C LEU A 56 -18.46 -5.60 -14.99
N ILE A 57 -17.18 -5.35 -14.70
CA ILE A 57 -16.56 -5.87 -13.48
C ILE A 57 -17.21 -5.13 -12.32
N GLU A 58 -18.42 -5.54 -11.94
CA GLU A 58 -18.95 -5.23 -10.63
C GLU A 58 -17.95 -5.80 -9.60
N ASN A 59 -17.64 -5.03 -8.57
CA ASN A 59 -16.69 -5.43 -7.52
C ASN A 59 -15.19 -5.47 -7.88
N ARG A 60 -14.69 -4.55 -8.73
CA ARG A 60 -13.23 -4.35 -8.97
C ARG A 60 -12.40 -4.28 -7.69
N SER A 61 -12.86 -3.49 -6.72
CA SER A 61 -12.22 -3.37 -5.40
C SER A 61 -12.11 -4.72 -4.69
N HIS A 62 -13.14 -5.56 -4.75
CA HIS A 62 -13.14 -6.87 -4.10
C HIS A 62 -12.16 -7.83 -4.79
N ILE A 63 -12.13 -7.82 -6.13
CA ILE A 63 -11.18 -8.62 -6.92
C ILE A 63 -9.74 -8.22 -6.60
N ILE A 64 -9.45 -6.92 -6.55
CA ILE A 64 -8.13 -6.38 -6.21
C ILE A 64 -7.71 -6.83 -4.81
N VAL A 65 -8.57 -6.65 -3.81
CA VAL A 65 -8.25 -7.04 -2.42
C VAL A 65 -8.02 -8.55 -2.32
N THR A 66 -8.85 -9.36 -2.97
CA THR A 66 -8.71 -10.82 -2.99
C THR A 66 -7.40 -11.25 -3.65
N ALA A 67 -7.07 -10.66 -4.82
CA ALA A 67 -5.82 -10.92 -5.51
C ALA A 67 -4.60 -10.50 -4.69
N CYS A 68 -4.64 -9.32 -4.05
CA CYS A 68 -3.60 -8.86 -3.14
C CYS A 68 -3.38 -9.86 -1.99
N ASN A 69 -4.45 -10.31 -1.34
CA ASN A 69 -4.35 -11.27 -0.23
C ASN A 69 -3.68 -12.57 -0.68
N MET A 70 -4.08 -13.11 -1.83
CA MET A 70 -3.49 -14.32 -2.41
C MET A 70 -2.01 -14.11 -2.76
N PHE A 71 -1.66 -13.02 -3.46
CA PHE A 71 -0.27 -12.77 -3.81
C PHE A 71 0.59 -12.60 -2.55
N LEU A 72 0.11 -11.94 -1.51
CA LEU A 72 0.88 -11.74 -0.29
C LEU A 72 1.03 -13.02 0.54
N SER A 73 0.05 -13.93 0.50
CA SER A 73 0.15 -15.23 1.16
C SER A 73 1.13 -16.18 0.45
N VAL A 74 1.28 -16.03 -0.87
CA VAL A 74 2.10 -16.89 -1.72
C VAL A 74 3.51 -16.31 -1.97
N MET A 75 3.62 -14.99 -2.18
CA MET A 75 4.85 -14.30 -2.53
C MET A 75 5.67 -13.96 -1.27
N ARG A 76 6.71 -14.76 -1.03
CA ARG A 76 7.79 -14.42 -0.09
C ARG A 76 8.73 -13.38 -0.72
N TYR A 77 9.48 -12.67 0.11
CA TYR A 77 10.44 -11.67 -0.35
C TYR A 77 11.44 -12.19 -1.41
N ASP A 78 11.83 -13.46 -1.35
CA ASP A 78 12.75 -14.06 -2.33
C ASP A 78 12.21 -14.03 -3.76
N PHE A 79 10.90 -13.99 -3.97
CA PHE A 79 10.29 -13.82 -5.30
C PHE A 79 10.61 -12.46 -5.91
N PHE A 80 10.86 -11.43 -5.11
CA PHE A 80 11.25 -10.11 -5.60
C PHE A 80 12.70 -10.08 -6.11
N LYS A 81 13.51 -11.11 -5.86
CA LYS A 81 14.81 -11.28 -6.54
C LYS A 81 14.64 -11.51 -8.04
N LEU A 82 13.47 -12.01 -8.48
CA LEU A 82 13.13 -12.16 -9.89
C LEU A 82 12.61 -10.83 -10.44
N PRO A 83 13.34 -10.14 -11.34
CA PRO A 83 12.97 -8.79 -11.79
C PRO A 83 11.60 -8.73 -12.46
N VAL A 84 11.28 -9.73 -13.30
CA VAL A 84 10.02 -9.76 -14.07
C VAL A 84 8.80 -9.87 -13.14
N LEU A 85 8.86 -10.74 -12.13
CA LEU A 85 7.78 -10.93 -11.17
C LEU A 85 7.58 -9.67 -10.30
N ARG A 86 8.67 -9.11 -9.79
CA ARG A 86 8.64 -7.83 -9.06
C ARG A 86 8.01 -6.71 -9.89
N LYS A 87 8.44 -6.54 -11.15
CA LYS A 87 7.92 -5.52 -12.05
C LYS A 87 6.42 -5.69 -12.30
N ASN A 88 5.97 -6.91 -12.60
CA ASN A 88 4.55 -7.17 -12.82
C ASN A 88 3.72 -6.99 -11.53
N PHE A 89 4.26 -7.33 -10.35
CA PHE A 89 3.60 -7.04 -9.08
C PHE A 89 3.40 -5.54 -8.86
N TYR A 90 4.42 -4.73 -9.12
CA TYR A 90 4.29 -3.27 -9.04
C TYR A 90 3.30 -2.71 -10.07
N ARG A 91 3.33 -3.19 -11.32
CA ARG A 91 2.33 -2.79 -12.33
C ARG A 91 0.91 -3.12 -11.88
N PHE A 92 0.71 -4.26 -11.26
CA PHE A 92 -0.58 -4.66 -10.68
C PHE A 92 -1.01 -3.72 -9.54
N LEU A 93 -0.12 -3.38 -8.61
CA LEU A 93 -0.42 -2.41 -7.55
C LEU A 93 -0.79 -1.04 -8.12
N LYS A 94 -0.05 -0.54 -9.12
CA LYS A 94 -0.38 0.72 -9.81
C LYS A 94 -1.77 0.70 -10.42
N CYS A 95 -2.05 -0.35 -11.19
CA CYS A 95 -3.34 -0.53 -11.83
C CYS A 95 -4.45 -0.57 -10.77
N SER A 96 -4.23 -1.29 -9.68
CA SER A 96 -5.18 -1.40 -8.57
C SER A 96 -5.53 -0.05 -7.96
N THR A 97 -4.54 0.80 -7.70
CA THR A 97 -4.75 2.14 -7.13
C THR A 97 -5.40 3.12 -8.10
N GLU A 98 -5.13 3.00 -9.40
CA GLU A 98 -5.75 3.84 -10.43
C GLU A 98 -7.22 3.48 -10.70
N MET A 99 -7.59 2.22 -10.49
CA MET A 99 -8.91 1.68 -10.83
C MET A 99 -9.89 1.69 -9.66
N ALA A 100 -9.41 1.38 -8.46
CA ALA A 100 -10.21 1.33 -7.25
C ALA A 100 -9.35 1.79 -6.06
N PRO A 101 -9.06 3.10 -5.91
CA PRO A 101 -8.19 3.61 -4.84
C PRO A 101 -8.66 3.23 -3.43
N GLU A 102 -9.96 3.04 -3.23
CA GLU A 102 -10.56 2.55 -1.99
C GLU A 102 -10.16 1.12 -1.62
N CYS A 103 -9.52 0.37 -2.54
CA CYS A 103 -9.03 -0.98 -2.24
C CYS A 103 -7.94 -0.96 -1.16
N ILE A 104 -7.13 0.11 -1.07
CA ILE A 104 -6.08 0.25 -0.06
C ILE A 104 -6.70 0.21 1.34
N ALA A 105 -7.80 0.93 1.55
CA ALA A 105 -8.51 0.99 2.83
C ALA A 105 -9.17 -0.33 3.22
N LYS A 106 -9.36 -1.24 2.27
CA LYS A 106 -9.98 -2.56 2.48
C LYS A 106 -8.97 -3.69 2.67
N LEU A 107 -7.67 -3.41 2.52
CA LEU A 107 -6.63 -4.39 2.82
C LEU A 107 -6.57 -4.64 4.32
N SER A 108 -6.26 -5.88 4.71
CA SER A 108 -5.91 -6.15 6.10
C SER A 108 -4.63 -5.40 6.45
N GLU A 109 -4.49 -5.08 7.73
CA GLU A 109 -3.33 -4.38 8.26
C GLU A 109 -2.01 -5.10 7.94
N GLU A 110 -1.96 -6.42 8.11
CA GLU A 110 -0.78 -7.24 7.81
C GLU A 110 -0.36 -7.12 6.34
N ASN A 111 -1.34 -7.15 5.43
CA ASN A 111 -1.10 -7.07 3.99
C ASN A 111 -0.64 -5.68 3.57
N PHE A 112 -1.20 -4.65 4.20
CA PHE A 112 -0.80 -3.27 3.98
C PHE A 112 0.67 -3.03 4.36
N ILE A 113 1.13 -3.53 5.52
CA ILE A 113 2.54 -3.46 5.93
C ILE A 113 3.45 -4.15 4.91
N LEU A 114 3.07 -5.36 4.48
CA LEU A 114 3.87 -6.15 3.55
C LEU A 114 4.04 -5.42 2.21
N ILE A 115 2.97 -4.82 1.69
CA ILE A 115 3.03 -4.00 0.47
C ILE A 115 3.99 -2.83 0.65
N VAL A 116 3.88 -2.09 1.77
CA VAL A 116 4.77 -0.95 2.05
C VAL A 116 6.23 -1.41 2.16
N ASP A 117 6.50 -2.52 2.84
CA ASP A 117 7.85 -3.08 2.95
C ASP A 117 8.40 -3.51 1.58
N TYR A 118 7.57 -4.11 0.72
CA TYR A 118 7.96 -4.49 -0.64
C TYR A 118 8.28 -3.27 -1.51
N LEU A 119 7.40 -2.25 -1.52
CA LEU A 119 7.63 -1.00 -2.25
C LEU A 119 8.96 -0.35 -1.83
N ARG A 120 9.20 -0.26 -0.52
CA ARG A 120 10.45 0.27 0.02
C ARG A 120 11.67 -0.50 -0.43
N ARG A 121 11.66 -1.83 -0.32
CA ARG A 121 12.80 -2.68 -0.72
C ARG A 121 13.04 -2.59 -2.23
N GLY A 122 11.98 -2.40 -3.02
CA GLY A 122 12.08 -2.07 -4.45
C GLY A 122 12.82 -0.76 -4.69
N LEU A 123 12.48 0.30 -3.95
CA LEU A 123 13.12 1.63 -4.05
C LEU A 123 14.59 1.64 -3.62
N GLN A 124 14.97 0.77 -2.68
CA GLN A 124 16.36 0.63 -2.22
C GLN A 124 17.25 -0.19 -3.17
N SER A 125 16.65 -0.91 -4.13
CA SER A 125 17.38 -1.67 -5.13
C SER A 125 17.92 -0.72 -6.20
N GLU A 126 19.25 -0.65 -6.37
CA GLU A 126 19.88 0.16 -7.43
C GLU A 126 19.42 -0.21 -8.85
N SER A 127 18.81 -1.39 -9.03
CA SER A 127 18.42 -1.91 -10.34
C SER A 127 17.27 -1.17 -11.01
N GLU A 128 16.38 -0.50 -10.27
CA GLU A 128 15.15 0.08 -10.84
C GLU A 128 14.78 1.39 -10.14
N LYS A 129 15.41 2.49 -10.54
CA LYS A 129 14.80 3.83 -10.51
C LYS A 129 13.70 3.93 -11.58
N ASP A 130 12.79 2.96 -11.60
CA ASP A 130 11.72 2.90 -12.59
C ASP A 130 10.67 3.95 -12.23
N ASN A 131 10.29 4.77 -13.21
CA ASN A 131 9.20 5.75 -13.10
C ASN A 131 7.88 5.11 -12.60
N LEU A 132 7.74 3.79 -12.75
CA LEU A 132 6.63 3.01 -12.25
C LEU A 132 6.59 2.95 -10.72
N LEU A 133 7.73 2.66 -10.09
CA LEU A 133 7.87 2.63 -8.63
C LEU A 133 7.62 4.01 -8.04
N SER A 134 8.11 5.08 -8.68
CA SER A 134 7.82 6.46 -8.26
C SER A 134 6.35 6.85 -8.47
N SER A 135 5.67 6.38 -9.52
CA SER A 135 4.22 6.63 -9.66
C SER A 135 3.36 5.86 -8.64
N ILE A 136 3.76 4.64 -8.28
CA ILE A 136 3.07 3.84 -7.25
C ILE A 136 3.32 4.46 -5.89
N LYS A 137 4.56 4.90 -5.66
CA LYS A 137 4.96 5.73 -4.53
C LYS A 137 4.01 6.92 -4.40
N ASP A 138 3.81 7.72 -5.44
CA ASP A 138 2.87 8.86 -5.41
C ASP A 138 1.42 8.46 -5.05
N CYS A 139 0.94 7.29 -5.50
CA CYS A 139 -0.41 6.78 -5.19
C CYS A 139 -0.54 6.25 -3.75
N PHE A 140 0.52 5.64 -3.22
CA PHE A 140 0.56 5.07 -1.87
C PHE A 140 1.07 6.06 -0.81
N GLU A 141 1.68 7.18 -1.16
CA GLU A 141 2.47 7.94 -0.17
C GLU A 141 1.81 9.15 0.49
N GLN A 142 0.80 9.82 -0.06
CA GLN A 142 0.51 11.15 0.49
C GLN A 142 -0.89 11.38 1.01
N GLU A 143 -1.93 11.32 0.19
CA GLU A 143 -3.26 11.68 0.69
C GLU A 143 -4.03 10.50 1.26
N PRO A 144 -4.28 9.43 0.49
CA PRO A 144 -5.18 8.36 0.93
C PRO A 144 -4.56 7.59 2.07
N THR A 145 -3.28 7.25 1.98
CA THR A 145 -2.62 6.39 2.95
C THR A 145 -2.33 7.08 4.27
N PHE A 146 -1.85 8.33 4.23
CA PHE A 146 -1.64 9.10 5.47
C PHE A 146 -2.98 9.35 6.17
N THR A 147 -4.04 9.62 5.40
CA THR A 147 -5.42 9.78 5.90
C THR A 147 -5.99 8.46 6.42
N ILE A 148 -5.82 7.34 5.72
CA ILE A 148 -6.27 6.00 6.12
C ILE A 148 -5.54 5.57 7.38
N CYS A 149 -4.21 5.70 7.44
CA CYS A 149 -3.43 5.37 8.62
C CYS A 149 -3.84 6.24 9.82
N LEU A 150 -4.01 7.55 9.63
CA LEU A 150 -4.46 8.43 10.69
C LEU A 150 -5.89 8.11 11.15
N ASN A 151 -6.84 7.94 10.22
CA ASN A 151 -8.23 7.60 10.53
C ASN A 151 -8.33 6.24 11.23
N ALA A 152 -7.60 5.22 10.76
CA ALA A 152 -7.54 3.90 11.39
C ALA A 152 -7.01 3.99 12.83
N MET A 153 -6.06 4.89 13.11
CA MET A 153 -5.54 5.11 14.45
C MET A 153 -6.49 5.86 15.39
N TRP A 154 -7.49 6.56 14.86
CA TRP A 154 -8.51 7.26 15.67
C TRP A 154 -9.72 6.40 16.06
N GLN A 155 -9.93 5.25 15.43
CA GLN A 155 -11.16 4.44 15.58
C GLN A 155 -11.07 3.32 16.65
N GLU A 156 -9.92 3.13 17.34
CA GLU A 156 -9.67 2.17 18.45
C GLU A 156 -10.17 0.71 18.26
N ASP A 157 -9.24 -0.24 18.06
CA ASP A 157 -8.88 -1.30 19.05
C ASP A 157 -7.63 -2.05 18.54
N ALA A 158 -6.60 -1.28 18.21
CA ALA A 158 -5.19 -1.64 18.13
C ALA A 158 -4.47 -0.37 17.69
N GLN A 159 -3.75 0.26 18.61
CA GLN A 159 -2.62 1.12 18.28
C GLN A 159 -1.59 0.24 17.58
N SER A 160 -1.88 -0.14 16.34
CA SER A 160 -1.19 -1.26 15.77
C SER A 160 0.19 -0.79 15.37
N LEU A 161 1.18 -1.44 15.99
CA LEU A 161 2.59 -1.24 15.70
C LEU A 161 2.83 -1.29 14.18
N ALA A 162 2.01 -2.07 13.49
CA ALA A 162 1.83 -2.19 12.05
C ALA A 162 1.40 -0.93 11.29
N THR A 163 0.27 -0.30 11.64
CA THR A 163 -0.18 0.94 10.97
C THR A 163 0.84 2.05 11.20
N SER A 164 1.38 2.12 12.41
CA SER A 164 2.49 3.02 12.71
C SER A 164 3.78 2.68 11.97
N ALA A 165 4.08 1.39 11.77
CA ALA A 165 5.23 0.92 11.01
C ALA A 165 5.13 1.30 9.54
N ALA A 166 3.93 1.20 8.98
CA ALA A 166 3.65 1.59 7.61
C ALA A 166 3.76 3.11 7.45
N LEU A 167 3.17 3.90 8.36
CA LEU A 167 3.29 5.35 8.37
C LEU A 167 4.76 5.80 8.49
N TYR A 168 5.53 5.19 9.40
CA TYR A 168 6.95 5.44 9.54
C TYR A 168 7.74 5.13 8.27
N SER A 169 7.45 3.98 7.64
CA SER A 169 8.12 3.55 6.41
C SER A 169 7.83 4.51 5.25
N LEU A 170 6.59 4.98 5.12
CA LEU A 170 6.20 5.97 4.12
C LEU A 170 6.91 7.31 4.36
N SER A 171 6.94 7.79 5.61
CA SER A 171 7.65 9.00 5.97
C SER A 171 9.16 8.93 5.71
N CYS A 172 9.77 7.73 5.77
CA CYS A 172 11.17 7.52 5.41
C CYS A 172 11.43 7.45 3.89
N CYS A 173 10.41 7.09 3.09
CA CYS A 173 10.54 6.91 1.64
C CYS A 173 10.48 8.24 0.86
N ASP A 174 9.68 9.21 1.33
CA ASP A 174 9.63 10.57 0.76
C ASP A 174 9.35 11.65 1.82
N GLU A 175 10.43 12.13 2.42
CA GLU A 175 10.33 13.14 3.46
C GLU A 175 9.75 14.48 2.93
N ASP A 176 10.14 14.88 1.72
CA ASP A 176 9.72 16.16 1.12
C ASP A 176 8.25 16.15 0.72
N ALA A 177 7.78 15.01 0.24
CA ALA A 177 6.41 14.87 -0.17
C ALA A 177 5.48 14.67 1.05
N CYS A 178 5.91 13.97 2.10
CA CYS A 178 5.22 13.95 3.39
C CYS A 178 5.11 15.35 4.01
N LYS A 179 6.19 16.15 3.99
CA LYS A 179 6.15 17.57 4.41
C LYS A 179 5.16 18.39 3.59
N THR A 180 5.08 18.15 2.28
CA THR A 180 4.16 18.85 1.37
C THR A 180 2.71 18.52 1.70
N TYR A 181 2.38 17.25 1.93
CA TYR A 181 1.05 16.84 2.38
C TYR A 181 0.68 17.52 3.71
N ILE A 182 1.55 17.47 4.73
CA ILE A 182 1.30 18.11 6.03
C ILE A 182 1.07 19.63 5.85
N LYS A 183 1.86 20.28 5.00
CA LYS A 183 1.70 21.70 4.71
C LYS A 183 0.34 22.00 4.08
N ASN A 184 -0.11 21.17 3.14
CA ASN A 184 -1.41 21.31 2.49
C ASN A 184 -2.56 21.07 3.49
N LEU A 185 -2.45 20.02 4.32
CA LEU A 185 -3.43 19.71 5.37
C LEU A 185 -3.60 20.86 6.37
N LEU A 186 -2.49 21.44 6.83
CA LEU A 186 -2.48 22.60 7.73
C LEU A 186 -2.89 23.91 7.06
N SER A 187 -3.00 23.95 5.74
CA SER A 187 -3.46 25.12 4.98
C SER A 187 -4.98 25.17 4.83
N ARG A 188 -5.69 24.07 5.10
CA ARG A 188 -7.15 24.01 5.05
C ARG A 188 -7.78 24.90 6.14
N GLU A 189 -8.82 25.64 5.79
CA GLU A 189 -9.49 26.60 6.69
C GLU A 189 -9.97 25.94 7.99
N VAL A 190 -10.49 24.71 7.90
CA VAL A 190 -10.93 23.91 9.05
C VAL A 190 -9.83 23.69 10.10
N ASN A 191 -8.57 23.68 9.68
CA ASN A 191 -7.41 23.46 10.56
C ASN A 191 -6.76 24.76 11.04
N HIS A 192 -7.17 25.94 10.53
CA HIS A 192 -6.58 27.23 10.91
C HIS A 192 -6.68 27.54 12.41
N PRO A 193 -7.79 27.27 13.12
CA PRO A 193 -7.92 27.58 14.55
C PRO A 193 -6.84 26.92 15.43
N HIS A 194 -6.36 25.73 15.03
CA HIS A 194 -5.37 24.96 15.79
C HIS A 194 -4.02 24.82 15.07
N ARG A 195 -3.82 25.55 13.97
CA ARG A 195 -2.67 25.38 13.05
C ARG A 195 -1.32 25.42 13.75
N THR A 196 -1.12 26.30 14.73
CA THR A 196 0.15 26.42 15.45
C THR A 196 0.44 25.19 16.30
N LEU A 197 -0.59 24.65 16.98
CA LEU A 197 -0.50 23.44 17.78
C LEU A 197 -0.26 22.23 16.86
N LEU A 198 -1.09 22.06 15.84
CA LEU A 198 -0.97 20.96 14.87
C LEU A 198 0.40 20.96 14.18
N ARG A 199 0.92 22.13 13.78
CA ARG A 199 2.27 22.25 13.21
C ARG A 199 3.35 21.79 14.18
N THR A 200 3.19 22.06 15.46
CA THR A 200 4.16 21.67 16.49
C THR A 200 4.10 20.17 16.75
N ALA A 201 2.89 19.60 16.83
CA ALA A 201 2.67 18.16 16.94
C ALA A 201 3.27 17.40 15.74
N PHE A 202 3.02 17.86 14.51
CA PHE A 202 3.61 17.26 13.31
C PHE A 202 5.13 17.37 13.28
N ARG A 203 5.71 18.50 13.70
CA ARG A 203 7.18 18.61 13.82
C ARG A 203 7.73 17.58 14.78
N ARG A 204 7.10 17.40 15.95
CA ARG A 204 7.52 16.40 16.94
C ARG A 204 7.39 14.97 16.39
N LEU A 205 6.28 14.66 15.73
CA LEU A 205 6.07 13.34 15.09
C LEU A 205 7.19 13.03 14.09
N MET A 206 7.50 14.02 13.23
CA MET A 206 8.48 13.91 12.15
C MET A 206 9.93 14.16 12.59
N THR A 207 10.18 14.39 13.89
CA THR A 207 11.54 14.57 14.40
C THR A 207 12.31 13.25 14.27
N ASP A 208 13.58 13.35 13.85
CA ASP A 208 14.51 12.22 13.73
C ASP A 208 14.05 11.07 12.82
N ILE A 209 13.21 11.32 11.81
CA ILE A 209 12.94 10.32 10.77
C ILE A 209 14.21 10.19 9.92
N PRO A 210 15.01 9.11 10.06
CA PRO A 210 16.28 8.99 9.37
C PRO A 210 15.98 8.60 7.92
N GLY A 211 16.32 9.45 6.97
CA GLY A 211 15.98 9.26 5.55
C GLY A 211 16.59 8.03 4.86
N LYS A 212 17.20 7.06 5.56
CA LYS A 212 17.80 5.85 4.94
C LYS A 212 17.80 4.56 5.78
N ARG A 213 17.54 4.57 7.11
CA ARG A 213 17.66 3.36 7.96
C ARG A 213 16.40 3.12 8.80
N LEU A 214 15.71 2.01 8.49
CA LEU A 214 14.64 1.47 9.34
C LEU A 214 15.24 0.55 10.39
N GLU A 215 15.62 1.14 11.51
CA GLU A 215 15.92 0.36 12.70
C GLU A 215 14.62 0.08 13.46
N LYS A 216 14.49 -1.14 14.00
CA LYS A 216 13.32 -1.51 14.83
C LYS A 216 13.17 -0.63 16.07
N SER A 217 14.28 -0.09 16.57
CA SER A 217 14.32 0.93 17.62
C SER A 217 13.61 2.21 17.18
N GLU A 218 13.96 2.74 16.01
CA GLU A 218 13.37 3.98 15.49
C GLU A 218 11.89 3.85 15.13
N GLN A 219 11.49 2.68 14.65
CA GLN A 219 10.07 2.39 14.40
C GLN A 219 9.25 2.40 15.70
N ARG A 220 9.81 1.90 16.81
CA ARG A 220 9.16 1.98 18.14
C ARG A 220 9.14 3.41 18.66
N ASN A 221 10.25 4.15 18.49
CA ASN A 221 10.31 5.55 18.87
C ASN A 221 9.27 6.39 18.12
N PHE A 222 9.13 6.17 16.80
CA PHE A 222 8.10 6.82 15.99
C PHE A 222 6.69 6.47 16.47
N HIS A 223 6.44 5.19 16.76
CA HIS A 223 5.16 4.75 17.30
C HIS A 223 4.81 5.45 18.62
N ASP A 224 5.76 5.61 19.53
CA ASP A 224 5.52 6.33 20.79
C ASP A 224 5.24 7.81 20.55
N ARG A 225 5.98 8.46 19.63
CA ARG A 225 5.69 9.85 19.19
C ARG A 225 4.31 9.97 18.55
N LEU A 226 3.89 8.97 17.77
CA LEU A 226 2.58 8.93 17.13
C LEU A 226 1.46 8.83 18.17
N LYS A 227 1.62 8.04 19.23
CA LYS A 227 0.63 8.02 20.33
C LYS A 227 0.46 9.39 20.96
N HIS A 228 1.57 10.07 21.25
CA HIS A 228 1.52 11.44 21.78
C HIS A 228 0.85 12.40 20.80
N PHE A 229 1.17 12.31 19.51
CA PHE A 229 0.55 13.11 18.46
C PHE A 229 -0.98 12.92 18.41
N LEU A 230 -1.46 11.68 18.45
CA LEU A 230 -2.89 11.36 18.38
C LEU A 230 -3.64 11.92 19.59
N ILE A 231 -3.03 11.91 20.78
CA ILE A 231 -3.59 12.52 21.99
C ILE A 231 -3.62 14.05 21.86
N GLU A 232 -2.52 14.67 21.44
CA GLU A 232 -2.39 16.13 21.32
C GLU A 232 -3.31 16.73 20.26
N THR A 233 -3.65 15.97 19.21
CA THR A 233 -4.42 16.45 18.06
C THR A 233 -5.87 15.96 18.02
N LYS A 234 -6.28 15.16 19.01
CA LYS A 234 -7.63 14.57 19.11
C LYS A 234 -8.71 15.65 19.07
N GLY A 235 -9.59 15.57 18.08
CA GLY A 235 -10.69 16.53 17.88
C GLY A 235 -10.26 17.92 17.39
N LEU A 236 -8.97 18.12 17.10
CA LEU A 236 -8.41 19.39 16.62
C LEU A 236 -7.95 19.31 15.16
N LEU A 237 -7.51 18.13 14.71
CA LEU A 237 -7.12 17.88 13.33
C LEU A 237 -8.31 17.35 12.54
N VAL A 238 -8.64 18.02 11.43
CA VAL A 238 -9.61 17.55 10.43
C VAL A 238 -8.85 17.10 9.18
N ILE A 239 -9.07 15.85 8.77
CA ILE A 239 -8.38 15.21 7.64
C ILE A 239 -9.25 15.17 6.36
N GLU A 240 -10.57 15.35 6.50
CA GLU A 240 -11.51 15.47 5.37
C GLU A 240 -11.37 16.80 4.62
#